data_AF-A0A816JQ16-F1
#
_entry.id   AF-A0A816JQ16-F1
#
_cell.length_a   1.000
_cell.length_b   1.000
_cell.length_c   1.000
_cell.angle_alpha   90.00
_cell.angle_beta   90.00
_cell.angle_gamma   90.00
#
_symmetry.space_group_name_H-M   'P 1'
#
loop_
_entity.id
_entity.type
_entity.pdbx_description
1 polymer ?
#
loop_
_entity_poly.entity_id
_entity_poly.type
_entity_poly.pdbx_seq_one_letter_code
_entity_poly.pdbx_strand_id
1 'polypeptide(L)'
;MRLAPRSERYNRIIFNFPHSGFGFGSEHHRQYIMLHQELVREFLKSSKKMVKDKDGEIHITHKTAHPFSEWKIVTLAEENGLCLTQEMEFSKWYFPGYSNKKGSRPRCNSSFPVGKSSTFIFKKRHREHDKLHQCYYRKRKGKPSHDEEKNDELDA
;
A
#
# COMPACT_ATOMS: atom_id res chain seq x y z
N MET A 1 -15.84 -37.63 12.57
CA MET A 1 -15.06 -36.39 12.76
C MET A 1 -15.70 -35.31 11.87
N ARG A 2 -16.40 -34.33 12.44
CA ARG A 2 -16.93 -33.19 11.65
C ARG A 2 -15.82 -32.15 11.55
N LEU A 3 -15.26 -31.94 10.35
CA LEU A 3 -14.44 -30.77 10.09
C LEU A 3 -15.37 -29.55 10.17
N ALA A 4 -15.14 -28.66 11.14
CA ALA A 4 -15.84 -27.38 11.20
C ALA A 4 -15.54 -26.58 9.93
N PRO A 5 -16.50 -25.78 9.41
CA PRO A 5 -16.27 -25.00 8.22
C PRO A 5 -15.17 -23.98 8.50
N ARG A 6 -14.21 -23.88 7.58
CA ARG A 6 -13.14 -22.88 7.58
C ARG A 6 -13.75 -21.51 7.23
N SER A 7 -14.51 -20.89 8.15
CA SER A 7 -15.33 -19.70 7.82
C SER A 7 -15.11 -18.48 8.71
N GLU A 8 -14.01 -18.39 9.45
CA GLU A 8 -13.66 -17.12 10.10
C GLU A 8 -12.80 -16.27 9.18
N ARG A 9 -13.41 -15.21 8.63
CA ARG A 9 -12.74 -14.14 7.91
C ARG A 9 -11.86 -13.34 8.86
N TYR A 10 -10.76 -12.77 8.38
CA TYR A 10 -9.83 -11.99 9.20
C TYR A 10 -10.35 -10.58 9.51
N ASN A 11 -10.10 -10.10 10.73
CA ASN A 11 -10.33 -8.69 11.11
C ASN A 11 -9.34 -7.75 10.42
N ARG A 12 -8.07 -8.17 10.33
CA ARG A 12 -6.95 -7.41 9.80
C ARG A 12 -6.08 -8.33 8.96
N ILE A 13 -5.70 -7.87 7.78
CA ILE A 13 -4.68 -8.53 6.94
C ILE A 13 -3.61 -7.47 6.66
N ILE A 14 -2.36 -7.76 6.99
CA ILE A 14 -1.27 -6.78 6.96
C ILE A 14 -0.16 -7.27 6.04
N PHE A 15 0.33 -6.42 5.15
CA PHE A 15 1.52 -6.69 4.35
C PHE A 15 2.47 -5.49 4.39
N ASN A 16 3.58 -5.66 5.11
CA ASN A 16 4.57 -4.62 5.29
C ASN A 16 5.68 -4.74 4.24
N PHE A 17 5.88 -3.66 3.48
CA PHE A 17 6.88 -3.54 2.43
C PHE A 17 6.84 -4.70 1.42
N PRO A 18 5.70 -4.86 0.71
CA PRO A 18 5.59 -5.87 -0.34
C PRO A 18 6.75 -5.75 -1.33
N HIS A 19 7.31 -6.87 -1.77
CA HIS A 19 8.38 -6.90 -2.75
C HIS A 19 8.34 -8.24 -3.48
N SER A 20 8.43 -8.22 -4.82
CA SER A 20 8.25 -9.41 -5.66
C SER A 20 9.45 -10.36 -5.61
N GLY A 21 10.65 -9.83 -5.31
CA GLY A 21 11.89 -10.62 -5.20
C GLY A 21 12.47 -11.03 -6.56
N PHE A 22 11.72 -10.82 -7.64
CA PHE A 22 12.09 -11.10 -9.01
C PHE A 22 12.86 -9.91 -9.61
N GLY A 23 14.01 -10.19 -10.23
CA GLY A 23 14.79 -9.18 -10.95
C GLY A 23 16.20 -8.93 -10.43
N PHE A 24 17.15 -8.68 -11.34
CA PHE A 24 18.51 -8.25 -11.02
C PHE A 24 18.72 -6.75 -11.24
N GLY A 25 17.68 -6.03 -11.67
CA GLY A 25 17.77 -4.61 -12.02
C GLY A 25 17.18 -3.67 -10.98
N SER A 26 17.18 -2.40 -11.35
CA SER A 26 16.83 -1.28 -10.49
C SER A 26 15.32 -1.15 -10.27
N GLU A 27 14.91 -0.78 -9.06
CA GLU A 27 13.51 -0.49 -8.65
C GLU A 27 12.84 0.59 -9.51
N HIS A 28 13.64 1.38 -10.24
CA HIS A 28 13.18 2.43 -11.13
C HIS A 28 12.76 1.91 -12.53
N HIS A 29 13.14 0.68 -12.91
CA HIS A 29 12.80 0.18 -14.24
C HIS A 29 11.34 -0.26 -14.29
N ARG A 30 10.64 0.19 -15.34
CA ARG A 30 9.20 -0.04 -15.56
C ARG A 30 8.80 -1.52 -15.48
N GLN A 31 9.63 -2.43 -15.99
CA GLN A 31 9.35 -3.88 -15.95
C GLN A 31 9.25 -4.42 -14.52
N TYR A 32 10.13 -3.98 -13.61
CA TYR A 32 10.07 -4.41 -12.21
C TYR A 32 8.91 -3.76 -11.48
N ILE A 33 8.64 -2.47 -11.73
CA ILE A 33 7.45 -1.78 -11.20
C ILE A 33 6.18 -2.57 -11.55
N MET A 34 6.04 -3.07 -12.78
CA MET A 34 4.89 -3.91 -13.17
C MET A 34 4.79 -5.21 -12.36
N LEU A 35 5.92 -5.90 -12.11
CA LEU A 35 5.93 -7.12 -11.28
C LEU A 35 5.54 -6.83 -9.83
N HIS A 36 5.97 -5.69 -9.29
CA HIS A 36 5.60 -5.24 -7.95
C HIS A 36 4.11 -4.89 -7.86
N GLN A 37 3.59 -4.18 -8.86
CA GLN A 37 2.17 -3.87 -8.96
C GLN A 37 1.33 -5.15 -9.04
N GLU A 38 1.76 -6.16 -9.79
CA GLU A 38 1.04 -7.43 -9.91
C GLU A 38 1.01 -8.20 -8.59
N LEU A 39 2.12 -8.25 -7.86
CA LEU A 39 2.16 -8.82 -6.50
C LEU A 39 1.11 -8.14 -5.60
N VAL A 40 1.10 -6.82 -5.57
CA VAL A 40 0.20 -6.04 -4.73
C VAL A 40 -1.26 -6.25 -5.16
N ARG A 41 -1.53 -6.27 -6.47
CA ARG A 41 -2.85 -6.53 -7.06
C ARG A 41 -3.41 -7.87 -6.60
N GLU A 42 -2.66 -8.95 -6.78
CA GLU A 42 -3.12 -10.30 -6.41
C GLU A 42 -3.22 -10.48 -4.89
N PHE A 43 -2.33 -9.84 -4.12
CA PHE A 43 -2.46 -9.76 -2.66
C PHE A 43 -3.78 -9.09 -2.25
N LEU A 44 -4.13 -7.94 -2.83
CA LEU A 44 -5.37 -7.20 -2.54
C LEU A 44 -6.61 -8.02 -2.88
N LYS A 45 -6.60 -8.68 -4.05
CA LYS A 45 -7.68 -9.56 -4.52
C LYS A 45 -7.90 -10.76 -3.61
N SER A 46 -6.83 -11.39 -3.17
CA SER A 46 -6.88 -12.50 -2.20
C SER A 46 -7.37 -12.02 -0.83
N SER A 47 -6.80 -10.92 -0.33
CA SER A 47 -7.14 -10.33 0.97
C SER A 47 -8.60 -9.91 1.03
N LYS A 48 -9.15 -9.32 -0.03
CA LYS A 48 -10.57 -8.98 -0.14
C LYS A 48 -11.47 -10.20 0.05
N LYS A 49 -11.09 -11.38 -0.44
CA LYS A 49 -11.87 -12.60 -0.27
C LYS A 49 -11.81 -13.15 1.16
N MET A 50 -10.78 -12.83 1.92
CA MET A 50 -10.55 -13.39 3.26
C MET A 50 -10.87 -12.41 4.41
N VAL A 51 -10.90 -11.11 4.16
CA VAL A 51 -11.19 -10.10 5.19
C VAL A 51 -12.70 -10.03 5.50
N LYS A 52 -13.07 -9.71 6.75
CA LYS A 52 -14.45 -9.52 7.19
C LYS A 52 -15.17 -8.47 6.35
N ASP A 53 -16.47 -8.66 6.11
CA ASP A 53 -17.28 -7.71 5.32
C ASP A 53 -17.53 -6.40 6.07
N LYS A 54 -17.79 -6.49 7.37
CA LYS A 54 -17.90 -5.37 8.30
C LYS A 54 -16.59 -5.19 9.06
N ASP A 55 -16.11 -3.96 9.13
CA ASP A 55 -14.93 -3.52 9.90
C ASP A 55 -13.62 -4.24 9.59
N GLY A 56 -13.58 -5.09 8.57
CA GLY A 56 -12.40 -5.77 8.09
C GLY A 56 -11.46 -4.80 7.36
N GLU A 57 -10.17 -4.84 7.69
CA GLU A 57 -9.18 -3.94 7.10
C GLU A 57 -8.01 -4.69 6.47
N ILE A 58 -7.51 -4.13 5.38
CA ILE A 58 -6.30 -4.57 4.69
C ILE A 58 -5.30 -3.43 4.80
N HIS A 59 -4.15 -3.71 5.41
CA HIS A 59 -3.11 -2.72 5.67
C HIS A 59 -1.91 -3.02 4.77
N ILE A 60 -1.46 -2.03 4.01
CA ILE A 60 -0.21 -2.13 3.24
C ILE A 60 0.71 -1.01 3.68
N THR A 61 1.88 -1.36 4.23
CA THR A 61 2.92 -0.39 4.53
C THR A 61 3.90 -0.33 3.37
N HIS A 62 4.13 0.87 2.82
CA HIS A 62 5.02 1.03 1.69
C HIS A 62 5.69 2.39 1.66
N LYS A 63 6.79 2.46 0.91
CA LYS A 63 7.53 3.70 0.65
C LYS A 63 6.69 4.63 -0.22
N THR A 64 6.77 5.93 0.05
CA THR A 64 5.96 6.94 -0.64
C THR A 64 6.78 7.86 -1.56
N ALA A 65 8.10 7.81 -1.50
CA ALA A 65 8.98 8.55 -2.40
C ALA A 65 9.23 7.78 -3.71
N HIS A 66 9.59 8.50 -4.78
CA HIS A 66 10.05 7.91 -6.04
C HIS A 66 11.27 6.98 -5.80
N PRO A 67 11.36 5.82 -6.47
CA PRO A 67 10.46 5.28 -7.51
C PRO A 67 9.27 4.49 -6.95
N PHE A 68 9.24 4.24 -5.65
CA PHE A 68 8.26 3.38 -5.00
C PHE A 68 6.83 3.94 -5.09
N SER A 69 6.68 5.25 -5.20
CA SER A 69 5.40 5.92 -5.47
C SER A 69 4.73 5.42 -6.76
N GLU A 70 5.50 5.02 -7.78
CA GLU A 70 4.98 4.53 -9.07
C GLU A 70 4.26 3.19 -8.97
N TRP A 71 4.33 2.53 -7.82
CA TRP A 71 3.55 1.33 -7.57
C TRP A 71 2.06 1.63 -7.45
N LYS A 72 1.68 2.89 -7.19
CA LYS A 72 0.28 3.37 -7.23
C LYS A 72 -0.68 2.48 -6.43
N ILE A 73 -0.28 2.10 -5.21
CA ILE A 73 -0.97 1.11 -4.36
C ILE A 73 -2.45 1.45 -4.16
N VAL A 74 -2.78 2.73 -3.99
CA VAL A 74 -4.16 3.18 -3.82
C VAL A 74 -4.99 2.90 -5.07
N THR A 75 -4.47 3.21 -6.26
CA THR A 75 -5.12 2.89 -7.55
C THR A 75 -5.34 1.39 -7.71
N LEU A 76 -4.33 0.56 -7.40
CA LEU A 76 -4.46 -0.90 -7.46
C LEU A 76 -5.57 -1.42 -6.53
N ALA A 77 -5.72 -0.84 -5.34
CA ALA A 77 -6.78 -1.22 -4.40
C ALA A 77 -8.17 -0.84 -4.93
N GLU A 78 -8.30 0.33 -5.52
CA GLU A 78 -9.57 0.81 -6.10
C GLU A 78 -10.03 -0.02 -7.30
N GLU A 79 -9.09 -0.37 -8.19
CA GLU A 79 -9.33 -1.31 -9.29
C GLU A 79 -9.83 -2.68 -8.79
N ASN A 80 -9.44 -3.06 -7.57
CA ASN A 80 -9.92 -4.28 -6.90
C ASN A 80 -11.19 -4.07 -6.05
N GLY A 81 -11.85 -2.92 -6.16
CA GLY A 81 -13.08 -2.59 -5.43
C GLY A 81 -12.90 -2.49 -3.92
N LEU A 82 -11.73 -2.00 -3.49
CA LEU A 82 -11.44 -1.59 -2.13
C LEU A 82 -11.41 -0.05 -2.06
N CYS A 83 -11.62 0.51 -0.89
CA CYS A 83 -11.54 1.96 -0.66
C CYS A 83 -10.45 2.26 0.37
N LEU A 84 -9.61 3.24 0.08
CA LEU A 84 -8.72 3.82 1.09
C LEU A 84 -9.56 4.52 2.15
N THR A 85 -9.35 4.16 3.40
CA THR A 85 -10.04 4.76 4.55
C THR A 85 -9.12 5.62 5.39
N GLN A 86 -7.83 5.28 5.43
CA GLN A 86 -6.83 6.01 6.17
C GLN A 86 -5.45 5.81 5.54
N GLU A 87 -4.63 6.85 5.59
CA GLU A 87 -3.20 6.81 5.31
C GLU A 87 -2.49 7.34 6.55
N MET A 88 -1.57 6.57 7.12
CA MET A 88 -0.80 6.96 8.30
C MET A 88 0.69 6.93 7.97
N GLU A 89 1.44 7.94 8.40
CA GLU A 89 2.89 7.90 8.28
C GLU A 89 3.45 6.72 9.09
N PHE A 90 4.31 5.92 8.44
CA PHE A 90 4.99 4.82 9.09
C PHE A 90 6.29 5.30 9.70
N SER A 91 6.42 5.13 11.02
CA SER A 91 7.68 5.30 11.74
C SER A 91 8.00 4.03 12.51
N LYS A 92 9.22 3.51 12.31
CA LYS A 92 9.69 2.32 13.04
C LYS A 92 9.68 2.54 14.55
N TRP A 93 9.79 3.79 15.00
CA TRP A 93 9.88 4.15 16.42
C TRP A 93 8.60 3.85 17.19
N TYR A 94 7.44 3.82 16.51
CA TYR A 94 6.18 3.41 17.12
C TYR A 94 6.07 1.90 17.34
N PHE A 95 7.03 1.12 16.86
CA PHE A 95 7.04 -0.34 16.97
C PHE A 95 8.36 -0.82 17.59
N PRO A 96 8.55 -0.69 18.92
CA PRO A 96 9.73 -1.22 19.60
C PRO A 96 9.95 -2.71 19.26
N GLY A 97 11.18 -3.07 18.87
CA GLY A 97 11.53 -4.43 18.45
C GLY A 97 11.24 -4.76 16.99
N TYR A 98 10.57 -3.88 16.23
CA TYR A 98 10.40 -4.07 14.79
C TYR A 98 11.73 -3.88 14.05
N SER A 99 12.11 -4.90 13.28
CA SER A 99 13.24 -4.83 12.34
C SER A 99 12.79 -5.37 11.00
N ASN A 100 12.79 -4.52 9.97
CA ASN A 100 12.48 -4.92 8.61
C ASN A 100 13.59 -5.83 8.04
N LYS A 101 13.17 -6.87 7.31
CA LYS A 101 14.05 -7.87 6.69
C LYS A 101 13.67 -8.06 5.23
N LYS A 102 14.64 -8.46 4.40
CA LYS A 102 14.39 -8.78 2.99
C LYS A 102 13.68 -10.14 2.86
N GLY A 103 12.89 -10.31 1.81
CA GLY A 103 12.11 -11.55 1.64
C GLY A 103 12.89 -12.73 1.05
N SER A 104 13.98 -12.47 0.32
CA SER A 104 14.65 -13.49 -0.50
C SER A 104 16.14 -13.19 -0.73
N ARG A 105 16.85 -14.14 -1.38
CA ARG A 105 18.27 -14.11 -1.77
C ARG A 105 19.26 -14.34 -0.61
N PRO A 106 20.58 -14.44 -0.85
CA PRO A 106 21.58 -14.66 0.21
C PRO A 106 21.58 -13.62 1.33
N ARG A 107 20.92 -12.48 1.13
CA ARG A 107 20.75 -11.40 2.10
C ARG A 107 19.33 -11.32 2.68
N CYS A 108 18.59 -12.43 2.71
CA CYS A 108 17.20 -12.48 3.21
C CYS A 108 17.06 -11.93 4.64
N ASN A 109 18.04 -12.13 5.51
CA ASN A 109 17.97 -11.58 6.87
C ASN A 109 18.51 -10.14 7.01
N SER A 110 19.03 -9.54 5.93
CA SER A 110 19.51 -8.16 5.97
C SER A 110 18.35 -7.16 5.95
N SER A 111 18.55 -6.01 6.60
CA SER A 111 17.60 -4.89 6.55
C SER A 111 17.68 -4.12 5.22
N PHE A 112 16.76 -3.18 5.04
CA PHE A 112 16.74 -2.22 3.93
C PHE A 112 16.39 -0.81 4.42
N PRO A 113 16.81 0.26 3.71
CA PRO A 113 16.40 1.62 4.06
C PRO A 113 14.89 1.77 3.92
N VAL A 114 14.21 2.16 5.00
CA VAL A 114 12.75 2.38 5.00
C VAL A 114 12.41 3.70 4.30
N GLY A 115 13.06 4.81 4.68
CA GLY A 115 12.76 6.14 4.12
C GLY A 115 11.33 6.61 4.42
N LYS A 116 10.85 7.64 3.72
CA LYS A 116 9.45 8.10 3.83
C LYS A 116 8.51 6.99 3.41
N SER A 117 7.62 6.58 4.33
CA SER A 117 6.71 5.45 4.14
C SER A 117 5.39 5.73 4.85
N SER A 118 4.31 5.13 4.35
CA SER A 118 2.98 5.20 4.93
C SER A 118 2.36 3.80 5.00
N THR A 119 1.48 3.60 5.98
CA THR A 119 0.53 2.48 6.04
C THR A 119 -0.81 2.94 5.45
N PHE A 120 -1.22 2.30 4.37
CA PHE A 120 -2.51 2.49 3.72
C PHE A 120 -3.52 1.46 4.25
N ILE A 121 -4.66 1.93 4.74
CA ILE A 121 -5.72 1.10 5.30
C ILE A 121 -6.92 1.07 4.35
N PHE A 122 -7.22 -0.11 3.83
CA PHE A 122 -8.29 -0.36 2.89
C PHE A 122 -9.44 -1.15 3.52
N LYS A 123 -10.67 -0.84 3.11
CA LYS A 123 -11.88 -1.62 3.43
C LYS A 123 -12.61 -2.03 2.15
N LYS A 124 -13.49 -3.04 2.26
CA LYS A 124 -14.41 -3.40 1.16
C LYS A 124 -15.31 -2.21 0.82
N ARG A 125 -15.48 -1.94 -0.48
CA ARG A 125 -16.43 -0.91 -0.92
C ARG A 125 -17.86 -1.39 -0.66
N HIS A 126 -18.62 -0.62 0.12
CA HIS A 126 -20.05 -0.80 0.32
C HIS A 126 -20.82 0.27 -0.49
N ARG A 127 -22.05 -0.02 -0.91
CA ARG A 127 -22.87 0.89 -1.75
C ARG A 127 -23.07 2.30 -1.15
N GLU A 128 -22.98 2.45 0.17
CA GLU A 128 -23.09 3.75 0.84
C GLU A 128 -21.80 4.59 0.79
N HIS A 129 -20.64 3.96 0.51
CA HIS A 129 -19.32 4.61 0.48
C HIS A 129 -19.02 5.36 -0.82
N ASP A 130 -19.81 5.15 -1.89
CA ASP A 130 -19.60 5.81 -3.19
C ASP A 130 -19.72 7.35 -3.06
N LYS A 131 -20.53 7.85 -2.11
CA LYS A 131 -20.70 9.30 -1.88
C LYS A 131 -19.51 9.95 -1.17
N LEU A 132 -18.86 9.25 -0.23
CA LEU A 132 -17.71 9.75 0.53
C LEU A 132 -16.39 9.64 -0.26
N HIS A 133 -16.22 8.56 -1.03
CA HIS A 133 -15.04 8.35 -1.90
C HIS A 133 -14.92 9.46 -2.95
N GLN A 134 -16.04 9.82 -3.59
CA GLN A 134 -16.08 10.94 -4.54
C GLN A 134 -15.79 12.30 -3.88
N CYS A 135 -16.15 12.49 -2.61
CA CYS A 135 -15.88 13.73 -1.86
C CYS A 135 -14.41 13.85 -1.44
N TYR A 136 -13.78 12.76 -0.97
CA TYR A 136 -12.36 12.73 -0.59
C TYR A 136 -11.45 13.01 -1.79
N TYR A 137 -11.72 12.39 -2.94
CA TYR A 137 -10.94 12.63 -4.17
C TYR A 137 -11.16 14.00 -4.81
N ARG A 138 -12.39 14.56 -4.74
CA ARG A 138 -12.64 15.95 -5.17
C ARG A 138 -11.82 16.97 -4.37
N LYS A 139 -11.64 16.75 -3.07
CA LYS A 139 -10.80 17.62 -2.22
C LYS A 139 -9.30 17.51 -2.52
N ARG A 140 -8.81 16.35 -2.99
CA ARG A 140 -7.39 16.16 -3.32
C ARG A 140 -7.01 16.69 -4.71
N LYS A 141 -7.91 16.63 -5.71
CA LYS A 141 -7.69 17.26 -7.02
C LYS A 141 -7.61 18.80 -6.99
N GLY A 142 -8.06 19.44 -5.91
CA GLY A 142 -7.98 20.88 -5.71
C GLY A 142 -6.82 21.36 -4.83
N LYS A 143 -5.92 20.46 -4.38
CA LYS A 143 -4.72 20.85 -3.64
C LYS A 143 -3.49 20.65 -4.53
N PRO A 144 -2.74 21.73 -4.85
CA PRO A 144 -1.45 21.60 -5.52
C PRO A 144 -0.49 20.74 -4.69
N SER A 145 0.39 20.00 -5.38
CA SER A 145 1.55 19.37 -4.75
C SER A 145 2.47 20.44 -4.18
N HIS A 146 2.98 20.22 -2.97
CA HIS A 146 3.89 21.11 -2.23
C HIS A 146 5.27 21.29 -2.91
N ASP A 147 5.43 20.81 -4.15
CA ASP A 147 6.67 20.81 -4.92
C ASP A 147 6.66 21.84 -6.08
N GLU A 148 5.59 22.63 -6.26
CA GLU A 148 5.51 23.66 -7.32
C GLU A 148 5.84 25.10 -6.85
N GLU A 149 6.11 25.34 -5.56
CA GLU A 149 6.30 26.71 -5.01
C GLU A 149 7.76 27.17 -4.86
N LYS A 150 8.72 26.51 -5.51
CA LYS A 150 10.10 27.02 -5.61
C LYS A 150 10.65 26.80 -7.01
N ASN A 151 10.32 27.68 -7.95
CA ASN A 151 11.16 27.92 -9.13
C ASN A 151 10.94 29.28 -9.82
N ASP A 152 10.19 30.21 -9.22
CA ASP A 152 9.96 31.55 -9.81
C ASP A 152 10.53 32.65 -8.89
N GLU A 153 11.84 32.68 -8.70
CA GLU A 153 12.54 33.88 -8.18
C GLU A 153 14.03 33.89 -8.59
N LEU A 154 14.29 33.80 -9.90
CA LEU A 154 15.57 34.17 -10.51
C LEU A 154 15.30 34.66 -11.94
N ASP A 155 14.79 35.89 -12.06
CA ASP A 155 14.98 36.78 -13.20
C ASP A 155 14.38 38.16 -12.83
N ALA A 156 15.19 38.94 -12.10
CA ALA A 156 15.05 40.38 -11.93
C ALA A 156 16.45 41.01 -11.83
#